data_AF-A0A7J4NFE7-F1
#
_entry.id   AF-A0A7J4NFE7-F1
#
_cell.length_a   1.000
_cell.length_b   1.000
_cell.length_c   1.000
_cell.angle_alpha   90.00
_cell.angle_beta   90.00
_cell.angle_gamma   90.00
#
_symmetry.space_group_name_H-M   'P 1'
#
loop_
_entity.id
_entity.type
_entity.pdbx_description
1 polymer ?
#
loop_
_entity_poly.entity_id
_entity_poly.type
_entity_poly.pdbx_seq_one_letter_code
_entity_poly.pdbx_strand_id
1 'polypeptide(L)' 'MVRVMAVGVFDLLHAGHLHYVEQAKALGDELVVVVA' A
#
# COMPACT_ATOMS: atom_id res chain seq x y z
N MET A 1 16.65 7.39 -0.26
CA MET A 1 15.66 6.71 0.57
C MET A 1 14.33 7.40 0.39
N VAL A 2 13.45 6.84 -0.45
CA VAL A 2 12.08 7.31 -0.69
C VAL A 2 11.12 6.48 0.15
N ARG A 3 10.26 7.17 0.90
CA ARG A 3 9.22 6.55 1.72
C ARG A 3 7.86 6.84 1.11
N VAL A 4 7.05 5.81 0.94
CA VAL A 4 5.71 5.88 0.35
C VAL A 4 4.70 5.58 1.44
N MET A 5 3.57 6.28 1.43
CA MET A 5 2.45 6.02 2.32
C MET A 5 1.21 5.64 1.51
N ALA A 6 0.55 4.56 1.93
CA ALA A 6 -0.75 4.15 1.43
C ALA A 6 -1.75 4.15 2.59
N VAL A 7 -3.01 4.49 2.31
CA VAL A 7 -4.07 4.57 3.32
C VAL A 7 -5.32 3.88 2.79
N GLY A 8 -5.98 3.08 3.63
CA GLY A 8 -7.25 2.45 3.29
C GLY A 8 -7.81 1.61 4.43
N VAL A 9 -9.07 1.19 4.27
CA VAL A 9 -9.76 0.32 5.23
C VAL A 9 -9.21 -1.12 5.15
N PHE A 10 -8.90 -1.58 3.94
CA PHE A 10 -8.43 -2.95 3.68
C PHE A 10 -9.30 -4.07 4.25
N ASP A 11 -10.60 -3.81 4.46
CA ASP A 11 -11.55 -4.85 4.85
C ASP A 11 -11.78 -5.83 3.69
N LEU A 12 -11.91 -7.11 4.02
CA LEU A 12 -11.97 -8.24 3.09
C LEU A 12 -10.91 -8.13 1.98
N LEU A 13 -9.65 -8.41 2.35
CA LEU A 13 -8.53 -8.39 1.40
C LEU A 13 -8.84 -9.16 0.11
N HIS A 14 -8.65 -8.48 -1.01
CA HIS A 14 -8.89 -9.01 -2.34
C HIS A 14 -7.81 -8.53 -3.31
N ALA A 15 -7.78 -9.10 -4.52
CA ALA A 15 -6.74 -8.84 -5.51
C ALA A 15 -6.52 -7.34 -5.79
N GLY A 16 -7.58 -6.52 -5.79
CA GLY A 16 -7.46 -5.07 -5.92
C GLY A 16 -6.58 -4.40 -4.84
N HIS A 17 -6.68 -4.83 -3.58
CA HIS A 17 -5.81 -4.32 -2.50
C HIS A 17 -4.36 -4.71 -2.72
N LEU A 18 -4.10 -5.95 -3.18
CA LEU A 18 -2.76 -6.40 -3.51
C LEU A 18 -2.14 -5.55 -4.63
N HIS A 19 -2.87 -5.38 -5.74
CA HIS A 19 -2.40 -4.57 -6.88
C HIS A 19 -2.14 -3.12 -6.47
N TYR A 20 -2.94 -2.56 -5.56
CA TYR A 20 -2.76 -1.21 -5.02
C TYR A 20 -1.46 -1.10 -4.22
N VAL A 21 -1.22 -2.02 -3.28
CA VAL A 21 -0.03 -2.01 -2.41
C VAL A 21 1.25 -2.33 -3.21
N GLU A 22 1.18 -3.22 -4.21
CA GLU A 22 2.30 -3.51 -5.12
C GLU A 22 2.71 -2.29 -5.93
N GLN A 23 1.75 -1.57 -6.50
CA GLN A 23 2.01 -0.32 -7.21
C GLN A 23 2.58 0.75 -6.27
N ALA A 24 2.04 0.88 -5.06
CA ALA A 24 2.57 1.81 -4.07
C ALA A 24 4.02 1.47 -3.69
N LYS A 25 4.33 0.18 -3.51
CA LYS A 25 5.70 -0.28 -3.17
C LYS A 25 6.70 0.01 -4.29
N ALA A 26 6.29 -0.04 -5.55
CA ALA A 26 7.16 0.25 -6.68
C ALA A 26 7.65 1.72 -6.73
N LEU A 27 7.03 2.63 -5.96
CA LEU A 27 7.36 4.05 -5.94
C LEU A 27 8.47 4.42 -4.93
N GLY A 28 8.96 3.47 -4.13
CA GLY A 28 10.01 3.79 -3.15
C GLY A 28 10.62 2.62 -2.39
N ASP A 29 11.58 2.98 -1.55
CA ASP A 29 12.41 2.03 -0.81
C ASP A 29 11.67 1.44 0.41
N GLU A 30 10.71 2.19 0.97
CA GLU A 30 9.90 1.81 2.14
C GLU A 30 8.42 2.16 1.88
N LEU A 31 7.51 1.25 2.23
CA LEU A 31 6.06 1.49 2.15
C LEU A 31 5.47 1.36 3.54
N VAL A 32 4.80 2.41 4.00
CA VAL A 32 4.00 2.44 5.24
C VAL A 32 2.53 2.40 4.86
N VAL A 33 1.78 1.46 5.42
CA VAL A 33 0.34 1.33 5.18
C VAL A 33 -0.40 1.72 6.47
N VAL A 34 -1.26 2.73 6.39
CA VAL A 34 -2.15 3.11 7.49
C VAL A 34 -3.51 2.49 7.24
N VAL A 35 -3.96 1.67 8.19
CA VAL A 35 -5.25 1.00 8.15
C VAL A 35 -6.21 1.71 9.10
N ALA A 36 -7.35 2.17 8.58
CA ALA A 36 -8.38 2.89 9.34
C ALA A 36 -9.76 2.65 8.75
#